data_AF-A0A370DXV8-F1
#
_entry.id   AF-A0A370DXV8-F1
#
_cell.length_a   1.000
_cell.length_b   1.000
_cell.length_c   1.000
_cell.angle_alpha   90.00
_cell.angle_beta   90.00
_cell.angle_gamma   90.00
#
_symmetry.space_group_name_H-M   'P 1'
#
loop_
_entity.id
_entity.type
_entity.pdbx_description
1 polymer ?
#
loop_
_entity_poly.entity_id
_entity_poly.type
_entity_poly.pdbx_seq_one_letter_code
_entity_poly.pdbx_strand_id
1 'polypeptide(L)' 'MLDIYREERAARKEAKKKAQQKKAERTARCKEARSRLESYTTAGSIYDYSEEHGRRYFSYEERDRFIEQLKADVAQWCRK' A
#
# COMPACT_ATOMS: atom_id res chain seq x y z
N MET A 1 -7.76 14.28 41.87
CA MET A 1 -6.60 14.87 41.14
C MET A 1 -5.66 13.80 40.55
N LEU A 2 -5.48 12.64 41.18
CA LEU A 2 -4.73 11.49 40.63
C LEU A 2 -5.35 10.88 39.35
N ASP A 3 -6.68 10.94 39.20
CA ASP A 3 -7.38 10.34 38.05
C ASP A 3 -7.13 11.09 36.74
N ILE A 4 -7.01 12.43 36.78
CA ILE A 4 -6.66 13.26 35.61
C ILE A 4 -5.30 12.83 35.02
N TYR A 5 -4.30 12.57 35.87
CA TYR A 5 -2.99 12.09 35.42
C TYR A 5 -3.03 10.65 34.87
N ARG A 6 -3.97 9.81 35.31
CA ARG A 6 -4.16 8.45 34.77
C ARG A 6 -4.81 8.51 33.39
N GLU A 7 -5.82 9.36 33.22
CA GLU A 7 -6.49 9.59 31.93
C GLU A 7 -5.54 10.19 30.88
N GLU A 8 -4.75 11.22 31.23
CA GLU A 8 -3.74 11.78 30.33
C GLU A 8 -2.70 10.74 29.89
N ARG A 9 -2.25 9.88 30.82
CA ARG A 9 -1.31 8.80 30.49
C ARG A 9 -1.93 7.76 29.57
N ALA A 10 -3.20 7.41 29.78
CA ALA A 10 -3.93 6.51 28.90
C ALA A 10 -4.06 7.09 27.49
N ALA A 11 -4.52 8.34 27.37
CA ALA A 11 -4.66 9.04 26.09
C ALA A 11 -3.33 9.14 25.32
N ARG A 12 -2.23 9.46 26.01
CA ARG A 12 -0.88 9.49 25.40
C ARG A 12 -0.42 8.11 24.92
N LYS A 13 -0.72 7.04 25.67
CA LYS A 13 -0.42 5.65 25.25
C LYS A 13 -1.22 5.26 24.02
N GLU A 14 -2.51 5.58 23.97
CA GLU A 14 -3.36 5.29 22.82
C GLU A 14 -2.93 6.08 21.58
N ALA A 15 -2.62 7.38 21.72
CA ALA A 15 -2.10 8.19 20.64
C ALA A 15 -0.78 7.62 20.09
N LYS A 16 0.15 7.19 20.96
CA LYS A 16 1.39 6.53 20.55
C LYS A 16 1.13 5.21 19.82
N LYS A 17 0.22 4.36 20.32
CA LYS A 17 -0.16 3.10 19.66
C LYS A 17 -0.73 3.35 18.27
N LYS A 18 -1.67 4.30 18.13
CA LYS A 18 -2.26 4.68 16.84
C LYS A 18 -1.20 5.22 15.88
N ALA A 19 -0.28 6.05 16.35
CA ALA A 19 0.82 6.56 15.54
C ALA A 19 1.77 5.44 15.06
N GLN A 20 2.11 4.49 15.95
CA GLN A 20 2.92 3.33 15.59
C GLN A 20 2.21 2.41 14.58
N GLN A 21 0.92 2.15 14.77
CA GLN A 21 0.11 1.37 13.83
C GLN A 21 0.07 2.02 12.44
N LYS A 22 -0.20 3.33 12.37
CA LYS A 22 -0.19 4.06 11.09
C LYS A 22 1.18 4.01 10.40
N LYS A 23 2.27 4.13 11.18
CA LYS A 23 3.64 4.02 10.65
C LYS A 23 3.94 2.61 10.13
N ALA A 24 3.55 1.58 10.88
CA ALA A 24 3.71 0.18 10.49
C ALA A 24 2.89 -0.12 9.22
N GLU A 25 1.64 0.34 9.16
CA GLU A 25 0.76 0.20 8.00
C GLU A 25 1.36 0.88 6.75
N ARG A 26 1.82 2.13 6.87
CA ARG A 26 2.51 2.83 5.77
C ARG A 26 3.73 2.05 5.27
N THR A 27 4.51 1.49 6.19
CA THR A 27 5.71 0.71 5.85
C THR A 27 5.34 -0.59 5.14
N ALA A 28 4.29 -1.28 5.61
CA ALA A 28 3.77 -2.49 4.98
C ALA A 28 3.25 -2.19 3.56
N ARG A 29 2.42 -1.16 3.39
CA ARG A 29 1.91 -0.72 2.08
C ARG A 29 3.01 -0.32 1.12
N CYS A 30 4.05 0.37 1.60
CA CYS A 30 5.22 0.70 0.77
C CYS A 30 5.95 -0.56 0.29
N LYS A 31 6.18 -1.53 1.18
CA LYS A 31 6.82 -2.80 0.81
C LYS A 31 6.00 -3.57 -0.23
N GLU A 32 4.69 -3.64 -0.02
CA GLU A 32 3.75 -4.28 -0.95
C GLU A 32 3.75 -3.61 -2.32
N ALA A 33 3.64 -2.28 -2.38
CA ALA A 33 3.65 -1.52 -3.63
C ALA A 33 4.96 -1.75 -4.43
N ARG A 34 6.10 -1.76 -3.75
CA ARG A 34 7.41 -2.04 -4.38
C ARG A 34 7.47 -3.47 -4.93
N SER A 35 7.05 -4.44 -4.13
CA SER A 35 7.00 -5.84 -4.55
C SER A 35 6.09 -6.03 -5.77
N ARG A 36 4.92 -5.37 -5.78
CA ARG A 36 3.96 -5.43 -6.88
C ARG A 36 4.55 -4.85 -8.16
N LEU A 37 5.16 -3.65 -8.08
CA LEU A 37 5.84 -3.04 -9.21
C LEU A 37 6.91 -3.97 -9.80
N GLU A 38 7.77 -4.54 -8.94
CA GLU A 38 8.82 -5.46 -9.37
C GLU A 38 8.24 -6.69 -10.10
N SER A 39 7.25 -7.36 -9.50
CA SER A 39 6.63 -8.56 -10.10
C SER A 39 6.06 -8.29 -11.49
N TYR A 40 5.36 -7.17 -11.68
CA TYR A 40 4.76 -6.84 -12.98
C TYR A 40 5.74 -6.27 -13.99
N THR A 41 6.84 -5.66 -13.54
CA THR A 41 7.89 -5.17 -14.44
C THR A 41 8.64 -6.34 -15.08
N THR A 42 8.88 -7.42 -14.32
CA THR A 42 9.53 -8.65 -14.83
C THR A 42 8.55 -9.62 -15.50
N ALA A 43 7.24 -9.42 -15.36
CA ALA A 43 6.25 -10.30 -15.94
C ALA A 43 6.23 -10.19 -17.48
N GLY A 44 6.23 -11.35 -18.15
CA GLY A 44 6.13 -11.41 -19.61
C GLY A 44 4.76 -10.99 -20.16
N SER A 45 3.68 -11.13 -19.36
CA SER A 45 2.33 -10.70 -19.73
C SER A 45 1.53 -10.31 -18.48
N ILE A 46 0.68 -9.29 -18.62
CA ILE A 46 -0.28 -8.89 -17.58
C ILE A 46 -1.69 -9.22 -18.10
N TYR A 47 -2.54 -9.74 -17.24
CA TYR A 47 -3.93 -10.02 -17.58
C TYR A 47 -4.85 -9.69 -16.41
N ASP A 48 -6.06 -9.28 -16.76
CA ASP A 48 -7.18 -9.27 -15.83
C ASP A 48 -7.97 -10.56 -15.99
N TYR A 49 -8.39 -11.13 -14.87
CA TYR A 49 -9.27 -12.29 -14.84
C TYR A 49 -10.68 -11.85 -14.45
N SER A 50 -11.66 -12.22 -15.26
CA SER A 50 -13.09 -12.10 -14.97
C SER A 50 -13.75 -13.46 -15.15
N GLU A 51 -14.71 -13.81 -14.30
CA GLU A 51 -15.47 -15.06 -14.45
C GLU A 51 -16.24 -15.14 -15.76
N GLU A 52 -16.67 -14.00 -16.32
CA GLU A 52 -17.48 -13.92 -17.53
C GLU A 52 -16.66 -14.00 -18.82
N HIS A 53 -15.43 -13.49 -18.79
CA HIS A 53 -14.58 -13.33 -19.99
C HIS A 53 -13.24 -14.07 -19.90
N GLY A 54 -12.99 -14.77 -18.80
CA GLY A 54 -11.73 -15.47 -18.56
C GLY A 54 -10.56 -14.49 -18.40
N ARG A 55 -9.43 -14.80 -19.06
CA ARG A 55 -8.22 -13.97 -19.01
C ARG A 55 -8.20 -12.97 -20.17
N ARG A 56 -8.28 -11.68 -19.86
CA ARG A 56 -8.01 -10.59 -20.82
C ARG A 56 -6.58 -10.11 -20.63
N TYR A 57 -5.73 -10.36 -21.61
CA TYR A 57 -4.36 -9.87 -21.61
C TYR A 57 -4.31 -8.38 -21.96
N PHE A 58 -3.39 -7.67 -21.32
CA PHE A 58 -3.19 -6.24 -21.52
C PHE A 58 -2.47 -6.01 -22.84
N SER A 59 -2.91 -5.00 -23.59
CA SER A 59 -2.11 -4.43 -24.68
C SER A 59 -0.84 -3.77 -24.13
N TYR A 60 0.11 -3.44 -25.00
CA TYR A 60 1.32 -2.71 -24.60
C TYR A 60 0.98 -1.38 -23.90
N GLU A 61 0.01 -0.62 -24.43
CA GLU A 61 -0.43 0.65 -23.83
C GLU A 61 -1.13 0.46 -22.49
N GLU A 62 -1.92 -0.60 -22.32
CA GLU A 62 -2.54 -0.94 -21.04
C GLU A 62 -1.49 -1.35 -20.01
N ARG A 63 -0.50 -2.14 -20.43
CA ARG A 63 0.64 -2.53 -19.60
C ARG A 63 1.42 -1.31 -19.13
N ASP A 64 1.77 -0.40 -20.03
CA ASP A 64 2.56 0.77 -19.68
C ASP A 64 1.80 1.69 -18.71
N ARG A 65 0.51 1.93 -18.95
CA ARG A 65 -0.35 2.67 -18.01
C ARG A 65 -0.44 2.00 -16.64
N PHE A 66 -0.57 0.68 -16.61
CA PHE A 66 -0.62 -0.08 -15.38
C PHE A 66 0.70 0.00 -14.59
N ILE A 67 1.84 -0.10 -15.27
CA ILE A 67 3.15 0.07 -14.64
C ILE A 67 3.34 1.49 -14.11
N GLU A 68 2.93 2.52 -14.85
CA GLU A 68 2.98 3.91 -14.36
C GLU A 68 2.11 4.11 -13.11
N GLN A 69 0.94 3.48 -13.06
CA GLN A 69 0.09 3.51 -11.87
C GLN A 69 0.76 2.84 -10.66
N LEU A 70 1.43 1.71 -10.85
CA LEU A 70 2.21 1.06 -9.79
C LEU A 70 3.38 1.92 -9.30
N LYS A 71 4.04 2.67 -10.20
CA LYS A 71 5.07 3.65 -9.80
C LYS A 71 4.48 4.77 -8.96
N ALA A 72 3.29 5.27 -9.32
CA ALA A 72 2.59 6.28 -8.54
C ALA A 72 2.20 5.77 -7.14
N ASP A 73 1.74 4.51 -7.03
CA ASP A 73 1.44 3.87 -5.74
C ASP A 73 2.70 3.79 -4.86
N VAL A 74 3.83 3.39 -5.42
CA VAL A 74 5.13 3.39 -4.70
C VAL A 74 5.46 4.80 -4.23
N ALA A 75 5.33 5.82 -5.08
CA ALA A 75 5.60 7.20 -4.71
C ALA A 75 4.66 7.68 -3.58
N GLN A 76 3.38 7.29 -3.60
CA GLN A 76 2.41 7.64 -2.58
C GLN A 76 2.74 7.00 -1.22
N TRP A 77 2.98 5.69 -1.20
CA TRP A 77 3.16 4.96 0.06
C TRP A 77 4.57 5.09 0.64
N CYS A 78 5.58 5.16 -0.21
CA CYS A 78 6.99 5.19 0.18
C CYS A 78 7.57 6.60 0.35
N ARG A 79 6.79 7.68 0.12
CA ARG A 79 7.24 9.04 0.48
C ARG A 79 7.66 9.06 1.95
N LYS A 80 8.68 9.85 2.31
CA LYS A 80 9.08 10.01 3.73
C LYS A 80 8.00 10.74 4.53
#